data_AF-A0A1H2ESF5-F1
#
_entry.id   AF-A0A1H2ESF5-F1
#
_cell.length_a   1.000
_cell.length_b   1.000
_cell.length_c   1.000
_cell.angle_alpha   90.00
_cell.angle_beta   90.00
_cell.angle_gamma   90.00
#
_symmetry.space_group_name_H-M   'P 1'
#
loop_
_entity.id
_entity.type
_entity.pdbx_description
1 polymer ?
#
loop_
_entity_poly.entity_id
_entity_poly.type
_entity_poly.pdbx_seq_one_letter_code
_entity_poly.pdbx_strand_id
1 'polypeptide(L)'
;MSKSMQTLELARIYERQGYYEDAFEIYSFLCMQKTDNQESFNEISAGLKRMEKKIKKKGHEVQGAYPEENISRLCEKWLTLMVLKHRFDKLKKVKSGLLQR
;
A
#
# COMPACT_ATOMS: atom_id res chain seq x y z
N MET A 1 14.99 9.64 23.46
CA MET A 1 13.79 9.64 22.59
C MET A 1 12.64 9.00 23.36
N SER A 2 11.46 9.63 23.41
CA SER A 2 10.30 9.06 24.11
C SER A 2 9.64 7.97 23.25
N LYS A 3 9.12 6.91 23.88
CA LYS A 3 8.40 5.82 23.19
C LYS A 3 7.23 6.35 22.34
N SER A 4 6.55 7.40 22.80
CA SER A 4 5.45 8.05 22.08
C SER A 4 5.88 8.63 20.72
N MET A 5 7.09 9.17 20.62
CA MET A 5 7.61 9.72 19.37
C MET A 5 7.89 8.62 18.34
N GLN A 6 8.40 7.46 18.79
CA GLN A 6 8.62 6.29 17.93
C GLN A 6 7.30 5.70 17.44
N THR A 7 6.29 5.62 18.30
CA THR A 7 4.95 5.14 17.95
C THR A 7 4.24 6.07 16.96
N LEU A 8 4.45 7.39 17.05
CA LEU A 8 3.90 8.36 16.08
C LEU A 8 4.52 8.20 14.69
N GLU A 9 5.85 8.04 14.62
CA GLU A 9 6.54 7.78 13.35
C GLU A 9 6.08 6.45 12.72
N LEU A 10 5.81 5.43 13.55
CA LEU A 10 5.24 4.17 13.07
C LEU A 10 3.88 4.39 12.40
N ALA A 11 2.98 5.15 13.03
CA ALA A 11 1.68 5.49 12.44
C ALA A 11 1.82 6.19 11.08
N ARG A 12 2.78 7.11 10.95
CA ARG A 12 3.07 7.82 9.70
C ARG A 12 3.57 6.89 8.59
N ILE A 13 4.40 5.91 8.93
CA ILE A 13 4.90 4.92 7.97
C ILE A 13 3.74 4.08 7.43
N TYR A 14 2.88 3.56 8.32
CA TYR A 14 1.71 2.78 7.92
C TYR A 14 0.73 3.59 7.07
N GLU A 15 0.50 4.87 7.43
CA GLU A 15 -0.29 5.82 6.64
C GLU A 15 0.26 5.97 5.21
N ARG A 16 1.58 6.10 5.05
CA ARG A 16 2.22 6.26 3.73
C ARG A 16 2.15 4.98 2.89
N GLN A 17 2.23 3.83 3.54
CA GLN A 17 2.17 2.53 2.88
C GLN A 17 0.74 2.14 2.48
N GLY A 18 -0.27 2.81 3.02
CA GLY A 18 -1.67 2.55 2.68
C GLY A 18 -2.40 1.62 3.65
N TYR A 19 -1.75 1.23 4.75
CA TYR A 19 -2.32 0.49 5.88
C TYR A 19 -3.11 1.45 6.78
N TYR A 20 -4.24 1.94 6.24
CA TYR A 20 -5.00 3.01 6.89
C TYR A 20 -5.69 2.58 8.19
N GLU A 21 -6.10 1.32 8.29
CA GLU A 21 -6.73 0.76 9.49
C GLU A 21 -5.71 0.63 10.63
N ASP A 22 -4.58 -0.04 10.37
CA ASP A 22 -3.48 -0.14 11.34
C ASP A 22 -2.96 1.24 11.77
N ALA A 23 -2.77 2.15 10.82
CA ALA A 23 -2.38 3.53 11.13
C ALA A 23 -3.42 4.22 12.02
N PHE A 24 -4.71 4.02 11.75
CA PHE A 24 -5.81 4.58 12.55
C PHE A 24 -5.79 4.02 13.98
N GLU A 25 -5.56 2.72 14.16
CA GLU A 25 -5.45 2.11 15.48
C GLU A 25 -4.30 2.73 16.28
N ILE A 26 -3.11 2.86 15.67
CA ILE A 26 -1.94 3.46 16.34
C ILE A 26 -2.21 4.92 16.72
N TYR A 27 -2.79 5.73 15.81
CA TYR A 27 -3.16 7.10 16.13
C TYR A 27 -4.22 7.18 17.24
N SER A 28 -5.17 6.25 17.28
CA SER A 28 -6.23 6.22 18.30
C SER A 28 -5.66 5.91 19.68
N PHE A 29 -4.73 4.94 19.75
CA PHE A 29 -4.00 4.61 20.97
C PHE A 29 -3.18 5.80 21.49
N LEU A 30 -2.48 6.50 20.59
CA LEU A 30 -1.72 7.70 20.94
C LEU A 30 -2.60 8.86 21.42
N CYS A 31 -3.81 8.99 20.85
CA CYS A 31 -4.78 9.99 21.28
C CYS A 31 -5.26 9.72 22.72
N MET A 32 -5.47 8.44 23.07
CA MET A 32 -5.88 8.03 24.41
C MET A 32 -4.79 8.23 25.47
N GLN A 33 -3.50 8.12 25.10
CA GLN A 33 -2.39 8.32 26.05
C GLN A 33 -2.17 9.77 26.51
N LYS A 34 -2.96 10.75 26.02
CA LYS A 34 -2.85 12.18 26.35
C LYS A 34 -1.41 12.69 26.31
N THR A 35 -0.93 13.00 25.12
CA THR A 35 0.39 13.62 24.94
C THR A 35 0.40 15.03 25.54
N ASP A 36 1.36 15.33 26.42
CA ASP A 36 1.56 16.68 27.00
C ASP A 36 1.90 17.76 25.95
N ASN A 37 2.38 17.34 24.78
CA ASN A 37 2.73 18.24 23.68
C ASN A 37 1.52 18.48 22.76
N GLN A 38 1.03 19.71 22.78
CA GLN A 38 -0.13 20.17 21.99
C GLN A 38 0.09 20.03 20.47
N GLU A 39 1.32 20.22 19.99
CA GLU A 39 1.65 20.00 18.57
C GLU A 39 1.50 18.53 18.16
N SER A 40 1.98 17.60 18.99
CA SER A 40 1.84 16.17 18.73
C SER A 40 0.39 15.72 18.78
N PHE A 41 -0.40 16.27 19.70
CA PHE A 41 -1.84 16.00 19.78
C PHE A 41 -2.59 16.48 18.52
N ASN A 42 -2.27 17.69 18.04
CA ASN A 42 -2.85 18.21 16.80
C ASN A 42 -2.54 17.31 15.61
N GLU A 43 -1.29 16.85 15.49
CA GLU A 43 -0.86 15.94 14.43
C GLU A 43 -1.59 14.59 14.49
N ILE A 44 -1.73 14.00 15.68
CA ILE A 44 -2.46 12.74 15.90
C ILE A 44 -3.94 12.91 15.49
N SER A 45 -4.58 14.01 15.92
CA SER A 45 -5.98 14.28 15.60
C SER A 45 -6.21 14.50 14.09
N ALA A 46 -5.26 15.16 13.42
CA ALA A 46 -5.27 15.33 11.98
C ALA A 46 -5.07 13.98 11.26
N GLY A 47 -4.15 13.15 11.76
CA GLY A 47 -3.93 11.78 11.29
C GLY A 47 -5.21 10.94 11.33
N LEU A 48 -5.90 10.92 12.47
CA LEU A 48 -7.18 10.21 12.63
C LEU A 48 -8.23 10.63 11.60
N LYS A 49 -8.44 11.95 11.43
CA LYS A 49 -9.41 12.47 10.43
C LYS A 49 -9.04 12.06 9.00
N ARG A 50 -7.75 12.11 8.65
CA ARG A 50 -7.27 11.69 7.32
C ARG A 50 -7.54 10.20 7.12
N MET A 51 -7.23 9.36 8.11
CA MET A 51 -7.39 7.92 8.01
C MET A 51 -8.86 7.53 7.94
N GLU A 52 -9.72 8.13 8.78
CA GLU A 52 -11.17 7.88 8.75
C GLU A 52 -11.78 8.18 7.37
N LYS A 53 -11.39 9.31 6.75
CA LYS A 53 -11.81 9.65 5.39
C LYS A 53 -11.32 8.63 4.36
N LYS A 54 -10.07 8.17 4.49
CA LYS A 54 -9.48 7.18 3.58
C LYS A 54 -10.11 5.79 3.73
N ILE A 55 -10.39 5.34 4.95
CA ILE A 55 -11.07 4.07 5.25
C ILE A 55 -12.49 4.09 4.66
N LYS A 56 -13.26 5.16 4.92
CA LYS A 56 -14.61 5.34 4.37
C LYS A 56 -14.61 5.35 2.84
N LYS A 57 -13.59 5.98 2.22
CA LYS A 57 -13.44 5.97 0.76
C LYS A 57 -13.05 4.58 0.23
N LYS A 58 -12.17 3.85 0.92
CA LYS A 58 -11.73 2.49 0.55
C LYS A 58 -12.88 1.49 0.57
N GLY A 59 -13.82 1.60 1.52
CA GLY A 59 -15.01 0.74 1.60
C GLY A 59 -15.91 0.79 0.36
N HIS A 60 -15.78 1.81 -0.50
CA HIS A 60 -16.51 1.93 -1.76
C HIS A 60 -15.75 1.42 -3.00
N GLU A 61 -14.42 1.21 -2.91
CA GLU A 61 -13.56 0.79 -4.03
C GLU A 61 -12.94 -0.58 -3.71
N VAL A 62 -13.75 -1.64 -3.87
CA VAL A 62 -13.45 -3.04 -3.43
C VAL A 62 -12.42 -3.77 -4.33
N GLN A 63 -11.37 -3.10 -4.82
CA GLN A 63 -10.30 -3.78 -5.56
C GLN A 63 -8.90 -3.30 -5.15
N GLY A 64 -8.23 -4.09 -4.28
CA GLY A 64 -6.86 -3.88 -3.81
C GLY A 64 -6.78 -3.19 -2.45
N ALA A 65 -7.56 -3.67 -1.47
CA ALA A 65 -7.75 -3.04 -0.18
C ALA A 65 -6.49 -3.08 0.68
N TYR A 66 -5.56 -4.00 0.41
CA TYR A 66 -4.27 -4.07 1.08
C TYR A 66 -3.10 -3.92 0.09
N PRO A 67 -2.02 -3.21 0.48
CA PRO A 67 -0.80 -3.12 -0.33
C PRO A 67 -0.30 -4.48 -0.82
N GLU A 68 -0.44 -5.53 -0.01
CA GLU A 68 -0.07 -6.92 -0.31
C GLU A 68 -0.91 -7.52 -1.44
N GLU A 69 -2.22 -7.28 -1.44
CA GLU A 69 -3.11 -7.73 -2.54
C GLU A 69 -2.72 -7.06 -3.85
N ASN A 70 -2.36 -5.77 -3.79
CA ASN A 70 -1.91 -5.06 -4.98
C ASN A 70 -0.56 -5.59 -5.48
N ILE A 71 0.37 -5.91 -4.57
CA ILE A 71 1.64 -6.55 -4.92
C ILE A 71 1.41 -7.91 -5.57
N SER A 72 0.57 -8.77 -4.97
CA SER A 72 0.24 -10.08 -5.53
C SER A 72 -0.32 -9.95 -6.96
N ARG A 73 -1.29 -9.05 -7.14
CA ARG A 73 -1.89 -8.77 -8.45
C ARG A 73 -0.88 -8.25 -9.47
N LEU A 74 0.07 -7.40 -9.04
CA LEU A 74 1.14 -6.91 -9.92
C LEU A 74 2.10 -8.04 -10.32
N CYS A 75 2.44 -8.93 -9.39
CA CYS A 75 3.26 -10.11 -9.67
C CYS A 75 2.57 -11.05 -10.68
N GLU A 76 1.26 -11.32 -10.51
CA GLU A 76 0.48 -12.13 -11.46
C GLU A 76 0.48 -11.53 -12.88
N LYS A 77 0.25 -10.21 -12.99
CA LYS A 77 0.32 -9.50 -14.28
C LYS A 77 1.70 -9.59 -14.90
N TRP A 78 2.75 -9.40 -14.10
CA TRP A 78 4.13 -9.50 -14.56
C TRP A 78 4.47 -10.90 -15.07
N LEU A 79 4.09 -11.95 -14.35
CA LEU A 79 4.27 -13.35 -14.78
C LEU A 79 3.53 -13.62 -16.09
N THR A 80 2.30 -13.13 -16.23
CA THR A 80 1.52 -13.27 -17.47
C THR A 80 2.24 -12.63 -18.66
N LEU A 81 2.77 -11.41 -18.48
CA LEU A 81 3.54 -10.72 -19.52
C LEU A 81 4.82 -11.47 -19.90
N MET A 82 5.52 -12.05 -18.92
CA MET A 82 6.71 -12.86 -19.18
C MET A 82 6.40 -14.10 -20.02
N VAL A 83 5.29 -14.80 -19.72
CA VAL A 83 4.84 -15.95 -20.53
C VAL A 83 4.46 -15.53 -21.94
N LEU A 84 3.74 -14.41 -22.10
CA LEU A 84 3.35 -13.89 -23.41
C LEU A 84 4.57 -13.51 -24.25
N LYS A 85 5.55 -12.82 -23.65
CA LYS A 85 6.81 -12.48 -24.31
C LYS A 85 7.53 -13.72 -24.81
N HIS A 86 7.66 -14.75 -23.96
CA HIS A 86 8.30 -16.01 -24.34
C HIS A 86 7.58 -16.71 -25.51
N ARG A 87 6.24 -16.75 -25.49
CA ARG A 87 5.44 -17.30 -26.59
C ARG A 87 5.65 -16.51 -27.88
N PHE A 88 5.69 -15.19 -27.79
CA PHE A 88 5.94 -14.30 -28.92
C PHE A 88 7.35 -14.52 -29.52
N ASP A 89 8.37 -14.65 -28.68
CA ASP A 89 9.74 -14.91 -29.11
C ASP A 89 9.87 -16.28 -29.82
N LYS A 90 9.17 -17.31 -29.32
CA LYS A 90 9.07 -18.61 -30.00
C LYS A 90 8.41 -18.50 -31.37
N LEU A 91 7.29 -17.78 -31.47
CA LEU A 91 6.60 -17.55 -32.75
C LEU A 91 7.49 -16.81 -33.74
N LYS A 92 8.24 -15.81 -33.28
CA LYS A 92 9.19 -15.05 -34.09
C LYS A 92 10.29 -15.96 -34.66
N LYS A 93 10.85 -16.87 -33.86
CA LYS A 93 11.85 -17.85 -34.30
C LYS A 93 11.31 -18.82 -35.36
N VAL A 94 10.08 -19.31 -35.20
CA VAL A 94 9.42 -20.18 -36.19
C VAL A 94 9.20 -19.42 -37.50
N LYS A 95 8.72 -18.17 -37.43
CA LYS A 95 8.51 -17.33 -38.61
C LYS A 95 9.81 -17.04 -39.35
N SER A 96 10.90 -16.72 -38.66
CA SER A 96 12.20 -16.50 -39.31
C SER A 96 12.77 -17.77 -39.93
N GLY A 97 12.53 -18.95 -39.33
CA GLY A 97 12.96 -20.23 -39.90
C GLY A 97 12.15 -20.67 -41.12
N LEU A 98 10.88 -20.27 -41.21
CA LEU A 98 10.03 -20.51 -42.39
C LEU A 98 10.33 -19.58 -43.57
N LEU A 99 10.85 -18.38 -43.33
CA LEU A 99 11.24 -17.42 -44.38
C LEU A 99 12.62 -17.69 -45.00
N GLN A 100 13.38 -18.64 -44.47
CA GLN A 100 14.71 -19.04 -44.98
C GLN A 100 14.68 -20.38 -45.75
N ARG A 101 13.50 -20.97 -45.95
CA ARG A 101 13.27 -22.10 -46.86
C ARG A 101 12.47 -21.62 -48.06
#